data_AF-A0AAN7GJS6-F1
#
_entry.id   AF-A0AAN7GJS6-F1
#
_cell.length_a   1.000
_cell.length_b   1.000
_cell.length_c   1.000
_cell.angle_alpha   90.00
_cell.angle_beta   90.00
_cell.angle_gamma   90.00
#
_symmetry.space_group_name_H-M   'P 1'
#
loop_
_entity.id
_entity.type
_entity.pdbx_description
1 polymer ?
#
loop_
_entity_poly.entity_id
_entity_poly.type
_entity_poly.pdbx_seq_one_letter_code
_entity_poly.pdbx_strand_id
1 'polypeptide(L)'
;MDVDVDHYLVLGLPTGDEGTKLSEKEISKAYRAKALELHPDKRQDDPDAHANFQRLKSSYEILKNDKERKAFDDRLRTRLEQQRRQTQQDSRKRKLVSDLEERERAAFAPDPSAVARKEDEKINQKFRDEIAAIRAMHANKGEATPPLKTTNVSSGKGSTGGSDNGLDKDKVLKVTWEKVGPDYSPERLKELFSSFGKVEDVVIRSTKKRGSALVVMGSRDAVVAATGTTCGDLSNPLLVVPLQPTVATEFSSFQKPVEKDPMDKIVGKGYQDYEDLVMKKLQRAAQKRK
;
A
#
# COMPACT_ATOMS: atom_id res chain seq x y z
N MET A 1 -41.80 25.25 -24.08
CA MET A 1 -42.17 24.30 -23.01
C MET A 1 -40.87 23.74 -22.45
N ASP A 2 -40.57 24.02 -21.19
CA ASP A 2 -39.30 23.65 -20.56
C ASP A 2 -39.25 22.14 -20.31
N VAL A 3 -38.57 21.42 -21.21
CA VAL A 3 -38.53 19.95 -21.27
C VAL A 3 -37.78 19.31 -20.09
N ASP A 4 -37.09 20.12 -19.30
CA ASP A 4 -36.28 19.69 -18.16
C ASP A 4 -36.97 19.86 -16.81
N VAL A 5 -38.13 20.52 -16.77
CA VAL A 5 -38.87 20.74 -15.52
C VAL A 5 -39.64 19.48 -15.15
N ASP A 6 -39.52 19.06 -13.88
CA ASP A 6 -40.32 17.96 -13.36
C ASP A 6 -41.75 18.42 -13.08
N HIS A 7 -42.66 18.05 -13.98
CA HIS A 7 -44.07 18.43 -13.89
C HIS A 7 -44.77 17.85 -12.65
N TYR A 8 -44.34 16.69 -12.15
CA TYR A 8 -44.93 16.11 -10.93
C TYR A 8 -44.57 16.95 -9.70
N LEU A 9 -43.32 17.40 -9.59
CA LEU A 9 -42.88 18.27 -8.49
C LEU A 9 -43.60 19.62 -8.48
N VAL A 10 -43.87 20.20 -9.65
CA VAL A 10 -44.60 21.48 -9.75
C VAL A 10 -46.03 21.35 -9.19
N LEU A 11 -46.66 20.20 -9.39
CA LEU A 11 -47.98 19.90 -8.82
C LEU A 11 -47.92 19.43 -7.36
N GLY A 12 -46.73 19.31 -6.77
CA GLY A 12 -46.54 18.78 -5.42
C GLY A 12 -46.79 17.28 -5.30
N LEU A 13 -46.62 16.54 -6.40
CA LEU A 13 -46.78 15.09 -6.48
C LEU A 13 -45.42 14.40 -6.41
N PRO A 14 -45.36 13.12 -5.97
CA PRO A 14 -44.12 12.36 -5.96
C PRO A 14 -43.59 12.12 -7.38
N THR A 15 -42.27 12.29 -7.56
CA THR A 15 -41.55 12.01 -8.81
C THR A 15 -41.27 10.52 -8.99
N GLY A 16 -41.14 10.08 -10.24
CA GLY A 16 -40.63 8.76 -10.60
C GLY A 16 -41.74 7.72 -10.73
N ASP A 17 -41.47 6.49 -10.28
CA ASP A 17 -42.41 5.37 -10.46
C ASP A 17 -43.75 5.61 -9.74
N GLU A 18 -43.74 6.30 -8.59
CA GLU A 18 -44.95 6.66 -7.87
C GLU A 18 -45.77 7.73 -8.62
N GLY A 19 -45.12 8.69 -9.28
CA GLY A 19 -45.78 9.69 -10.12
C GLY A 19 -46.47 9.07 -11.35
N THR A 20 -45.85 8.05 -11.95
CA THR A 20 -46.41 7.35 -13.11
C THR A 20 -47.67 6.52 -12.77
N LYS A 21 -47.84 6.12 -11.51
CA LYS A 21 -48.99 5.33 -11.03
C LYS A 21 -50.22 6.19 -10.73
N LEU A 22 -50.05 7.51 -10.60
CA LEU A 22 -51.15 8.42 -10.25
C LEU A 22 -52.24 8.47 -11.31
N SER A 23 -53.49 8.48 -10.87
CA SER A 23 -54.64 8.65 -11.74
C SER A 23 -54.81 10.11 -12.17
N GLU A 24 -55.37 10.36 -13.35
CA GLU A 24 -55.74 11.71 -13.82
C GLU A 24 -56.61 12.48 -12.80
N LYS A 25 -57.44 11.76 -12.02
CA LYS A 25 -58.26 12.33 -10.96
C LYS A 25 -57.41 12.90 -9.82
N GLU A 26 -56.34 12.21 -9.44
CA GLU A 26 -55.42 12.65 -8.39
C GLU A 26 -54.59 13.84 -8.85
N ILE A 27 -54.11 13.79 -10.10
CA ILE A 27 -53.39 14.90 -10.75
C ILE A 27 -54.28 16.15 -10.81
N SER A 28 -55.54 15.99 -11.21
CA SER A 28 -56.52 17.09 -11.26
C SER A 28 -56.85 17.64 -9.86
N LYS A 29 -56.91 16.78 -8.84
CA LYS A 29 -57.12 17.19 -7.45
C LYS A 29 -55.93 18.00 -6.93
N ALA A 30 -54.71 17.53 -7.18
CA ALA A 30 -53.47 18.21 -6.79
C ALA A 30 -53.34 19.58 -7.48
N TYR A 31 -53.63 19.63 -8.79
CA TYR A 31 -53.65 20.89 -9.55
C TYR A 31 -54.63 21.90 -8.94
N ARG A 32 -55.87 21.49 -8.61
CA ARG A 32 -56.86 22.41 -8.00
C ARG A 32 -56.39 22.93 -6.64
N ALA A 33 -55.81 22.08 -5.81
CA ALA A 33 -55.26 22.48 -4.51
C ALA A 33 -54.12 23.50 -4.70
N LYS A 34 -53.15 23.18 -5.55
CA LYS A 34 -52.02 24.08 -5.84
C LYS A 34 -52.41 25.36 -6.54
N ALA A 35 -53.41 25.33 -7.42
CA ALA A 35 -53.89 26.52 -8.13
C ALA A 35 -54.56 27.51 -7.17
N LEU A 36 -55.23 27.04 -6.13
CA LEU A 36 -55.80 27.89 -5.08
C LEU A 36 -54.73 28.51 -4.17
N GLU A 37 -53.62 27.80 -3.94
CA GLU A 37 -52.47 28.29 -3.16
C GLU A 37 -51.65 29.33 -3.95
N LEU A 38 -51.40 29.05 -5.24
CA LEU A 38 -50.55 29.86 -6.11
C LEU A 38 -51.33 30.85 -6.98
N HIS A 39 -52.60 31.13 -6.65
CA HIS A 39 -53.40 32.06 -7.42
C HIS A 39 -52.84 33.49 -7.31
N PRO A 40 -52.61 34.21 -8.43
CA PRO A 40 -52.01 35.54 -8.39
C PRO A 40 -52.86 36.56 -7.60
N ASP A 41 -54.19 36.38 -7.57
CA ASP A 41 -55.10 37.24 -6.80
C ASP A 41 -54.87 37.17 -5.28
N LYS A 42 -54.40 36.02 -4.76
CA LYS A 42 -54.07 35.87 -3.33
C LYS A 42 -52.62 36.24 -3.02
N ARG A 43 -51.78 36.36 -4.04
CA ARG A 43 -50.32 36.61 -3.92
C ARG A 43 -49.94 37.83 -4.74
N GLN A 44 -50.66 38.94 -4.54
CA GLN A 44 -50.43 40.20 -5.26
C GLN A 44 -49.08 40.83 -4.91
N ASP A 45 -48.51 40.49 -3.74
CA ASP A 45 -47.20 40.99 -3.28
C ASP A 45 -46.00 40.27 -3.90
N ASP A 46 -46.21 39.11 -4.56
CA ASP A 46 -45.12 38.34 -5.17
C ASP A 46 -45.06 38.58 -6.69
N PRO A 47 -43.99 39.20 -7.22
CA PRO A 47 -43.83 39.42 -8.66
C PRO A 47 -43.77 38.12 -9.47
N ASP A 48 -43.38 36.99 -8.86
CA ASP A 48 -43.28 35.69 -9.52
C ASP A 48 -44.58 34.88 -9.47
N ALA A 49 -45.63 35.37 -8.80
CA ALA A 49 -46.89 34.64 -8.66
C ALA A 49 -47.51 34.27 -10.01
N HIS A 50 -47.47 35.19 -10.99
CA HIS A 50 -47.98 34.92 -12.33
C HIS A 50 -47.17 33.84 -13.05
N ALA A 51 -45.83 33.92 -13.00
CA ALA A 51 -44.95 32.95 -13.64
C ALA A 51 -45.10 31.55 -13.03
N ASN A 52 -45.22 31.46 -11.71
CA ASN A 52 -45.44 30.19 -11.01
C ASN A 52 -46.80 29.58 -11.36
N PHE A 53 -47.85 30.39 -11.46
CA PHE A 53 -49.17 29.92 -11.88
C PHE A 53 -49.17 29.43 -13.34
N GLN A 54 -48.47 30.14 -14.23
CA GLN A 54 -48.28 29.69 -15.61
C GLN A 54 -47.55 28.34 -15.67
N ARG A 55 -46.45 28.17 -14.92
CA ARG A 55 -45.72 26.89 -14.83
C ARG A 55 -46.59 25.74 -14.31
N LEU A 56 -47.42 26.02 -13.30
CA LEU A 56 -48.38 25.06 -12.77
C LEU A 56 -49.40 24.64 -13.85
N LYS A 57 -49.95 25.61 -14.59
CA LYS A 57 -50.90 25.36 -15.67
C LYS A 57 -50.28 24.53 -16.80
N SER A 58 -49.10 24.91 -17.29
CA SER A 58 -48.39 24.17 -18.34
C SER A 58 -48.04 22.75 -17.90
N SER A 59 -47.64 22.56 -16.64
CA SER A 59 -47.34 21.22 -16.12
C SER A 59 -48.60 20.34 -16.04
N TYR A 60 -49.74 20.92 -15.67
CA TYR A 60 -51.02 20.20 -15.66
C TYR A 60 -51.47 19.82 -17.08
N GLU A 61 -51.30 20.70 -18.07
CA GLU A 61 -51.66 20.41 -19.47
C GLU A 61 -50.89 19.19 -20.02
N ILE A 62 -49.59 19.10 -19.73
CA ILE A 62 -48.74 17.98 -20.13
C ILE A 62 -49.15 16.67 -19.43
N LEU A 63 -49.38 16.74 -18.11
CA LEU A 63 -49.76 15.55 -17.32
C LEU A 63 -51.20 15.08 -17.58
N LYS A 64 -52.07 15.97 -18.06
CA LYS A 64 -53.45 15.63 -18.46
C LYS A 64 -53.49 14.88 -19.79
N ASN A 65 -52.56 15.17 -20.71
CA ASN A 65 -52.50 14.51 -22.01
C ASN A 65 -51.71 13.20 -21.91
N ASP A 66 -52.39 12.06 -22.02
CA ASP A 66 -51.76 10.73 -21.88
C ASP A 66 -50.55 10.52 -22.81
N LYS A 67 -50.61 11.02 -24.05
CA LYS A 67 -49.49 10.96 -25.01
C LYS A 67 -48.27 11.76 -24.55
N GLU A 68 -48.48 12.96 -24.01
CA GLU A 68 -47.41 13.84 -23.57
C GLU A 68 -46.83 13.36 -22.24
N ARG A 69 -47.70 12.88 -21.33
CA ARG A 69 -47.33 12.22 -20.08
C ARG A 69 -46.41 11.02 -20.34
N LYS A 70 -46.81 10.12 -21.24
CA LYS A 70 -45.98 8.97 -21.60
C LYS A 70 -44.62 9.37 -22.17
N ALA A 71 -44.60 10.35 -23.08
CA ALA A 71 -43.34 10.85 -23.65
C ALA A 71 -42.43 11.49 -22.58
N PHE A 72 -43.01 12.19 -21.61
CA PHE A 72 -42.29 12.74 -20.46
C PHE A 72 -41.74 11.63 -19.55
N ASP A 73 -42.57 10.64 -19.20
CA ASP A 73 -42.18 9.52 -18.35
C ASP A 73 -41.06 8.68 -19.00
N ASP A 74 -41.13 8.45 -20.31
CA ASP A 74 -40.08 7.74 -21.08
C ASP A 74 -38.76 8.51 -21.08
N ARG A 75 -38.80 9.85 -21.21
CA ARG A 75 -37.61 10.71 -21.11
C ARG A 75 -37.03 10.67 -19.70
N LEU A 76 -37.87 10.74 -18.67
CA LEU A 76 -37.44 10.68 -17.28
C LEU A 76 -36.72 9.35 -16.99
N ARG A 77 -37.30 8.23 -17.42
CA ARG A 77 -36.67 6.89 -17.33
C ARG A 77 -35.33 6.84 -18.05
N THR A 78 -35.28 7.31 -19.29
CA THR A 78 -34.05 7.33 -20.09
C THR A 78 -32.95 8.15 -19.41
N ARG A 79 -33.30 9.34 -18.88
CA ARG A 79 -32.36 10.21 -18.16
C ARG A 79 -31.82 9.54 -16.89
N LEU A 80 -32.71 8.94 -16.09
CA LEU A 80 -32.31 8.21 -14.88
C LEU A 80 -31.41 7.01 -15.20
N GLU A 81 -31.73 6.26 -16.26
CA GLU A 81 -30.90 5.13 -16.71
C GLU A 81 -29.53 5.61 -17.20
N GLN A 82 -29.48 6.69 -17.99
CA GLN A 82 -28.23 7.29 -18.44
C GLN A 82 -27.37 7.76 -17.27
N GLN A 83 -27.96 8.44 -16.28
CA GLN A 83 -27.24 8.89 -15.09
C GLN A 83 -26.72 7.70 -14.27
N ARG A 84 -27.52 6.64 -14.13
CA ARG A 84 -27.09 5.40 -13.46
C ARG A 84 -25.96 4.70 -14.21
N ARG A 85 -26.03 4.66 -15.54
CA ARG A 85 -24.96 4.10 -16.38
C ARG A 85 -23.68 4.94 -16.27
N GLN A 86 -23.81 6.26 -16.26
CA GLN A 86 -22.69 7.19 -16.15
C GLN A 86 -22.00 7.05 -14.80
N THR A 87 -22.72 7.05 -13.69
CA THR A 87 -22.15 6.85 -12.35
C THR A 87 -21.42 5.50 -12.22
N GLN A 88 -21.97 4.42 -12.79
CA GLN A 88 -21.29 3.13 -12.84
C GLN A 88 -20.01 3.19 -13.70
N GLN A 89 -20.07 3.81 -14.88
CA GLN A 89 -18.90 3.94 -15.75
C GLN A 89 -17.83 4.85 -15.14
N ASP A 90 -18.21 5.91 -14.45
CA ASP A 90 -17.30 6.86 -13.83
C ASP A 90 -16.52 6.22 -12.68
N SER A 91 -17.17 5.36 -11.87
CA SER A 91 -16.48 4.58 -10.86
C SER A 91 -15.42 3.64 -11.46
N ARG A 92 -15.73 3.01 -12.60
CA ARG A 92 -14.80 2.13 -13.33
C ARG A 92 -13.65 2.93 -13.94
N LYS A 93 -13.96 4.04 -14.61
CA LYS A 93 -12.96 4.95 -15.20
C LYS A 93 -12.02 5.49 -14.13
N ARG A 94 -12.55 5.94 -12.98
CA ARG A 94 -11.75 6.46 -11.86
C ARG A 94 -10.79 5.41 -11.31
N LYS A 95 -11.22 4.15 -11.20
CA LYS A 95 -10.33 3.03 -10.81
C LYS A 95 -9.21 2.81 -11.83
N LEU A 96 -9.53 2.78 -13.12
CA LEU A 96 -8.54 2.62 -14.18
C LEU A 96 -7.53 3.77 -14.23
N VAL A 97 -7.99 5.01 -14.03
CA VAL A 97 -7.11 6.18 -13.98
C VAL A 97 -6.18 6.11 -12.77
N SER A 98 -6.69 5.73 -11.60
CA SER A 98 -5.86 5.58 -10.39
C SER A 98 -4.80 4.49 -10.55
N ASP A 99 -5.17 3.36 -11.17
CA ASP A 99 -4.25 2.25 -11.44
C ASP A 99 -3.16 2.66 -12.45
N LEU A 100 -3.54 3.40 -13.49
CA LEU A 100 -2.60 3.97 -14.46
C LEU A 100 -1.64 4.96 -13.78
N GLU A 101 -2.17 5.89 -12.99
CA GLU A 101 -1.37 6.90 -12.28
C GLU A 101 -0.41 6.27 -11.27
N GLU A 102 -0.82 5.20 -10.58
CA GLU A 102 0.04 4.45 -9.66
C GLU A 102 1.18 3.74 -10.42
N ARG A 103 0.88 3.13 -11.57
CA ARG A 103 1.90 2.52 -12.42
C ARG A 103 2.87 3.56 -12.96
N GLU A 104 2.38 4.71 -13.39
CA GLU A 104 3.24 5.83 -13.80
C GLU A 104 4.10 6.31 -12.64
N ARG A 105 3.52 6.52 -11.46
CA ARG A 105 4.25 6.91 -10.25
C ARG A 105 5.32 5.89 -9.87
N ALA A 106 5.03 4.60 -9.97
CA ALA A 106 5.98 3.54 -9.67
C ALA A 106 7.10 3.43 -10.71
N ALA A 107 6.78 3.60 -12.00
CA ALA A 107 7.78 3.59 -13.08
C ALA A 107 8.71 4.80 -13.02
N PHE A 108 8.19 5.97 -12.63
CA PHE A 108 8.96 7.19 -12.44
C PHE A 108 9.44 7.38 -10.98
N ALA A 109 9.17 6.44 -10.09
CA ALA A 109 9.64 6.51 -8.72
C ALA A 109 11.18 6.42 -8.72
N PRO A 110 11.88 7.36 -8.06
CA PRO A 110 13.33 7.25 -7.93
C PRO A 110 13.66 5.96 -7.19
N ASP A 111 14.62 5.19 -7.72
CA ASP A 111 15.06 3.92 -7.14
C ASP A 111 15.30 4.09 -5.62
N PRO A 112 14.64 3.32 -4.76
CA PRO A 112 14.77 3.44 -3.31
C PRO A 112 16.24 3.31 -2.86
N SER A 113 17.09 2.57 -3.57
CA SER A 113 18.52 2.54 -3.29
C SER A 113 19.21 3.87 -3.59
N ALA A 114 18.84 4.53 -4.69
CA ALA A 114 19.38 5.83 -5.06
C ALA A 114 18.90 6.95 -4.12
N VAL A 115 17.66 6.86 -3.62
CA VAL A 115 17.15 7.78 -2.58
C VAL A 115 17.90 7.58 -1.26
N ALA A 116 18.04 6.34 -0.79
CA ALA A 116 18.77 6.02 0.44
C ALA A 116 20.24 6.49 0.40
N ARG A 117 20.93 6.27 -0.73
CA ARG A 117 22.31 6.77 -0.92
C ARG A 117 22.42 8.29 -0.79
N LYS A 118 21.47 9.03 -1.36
CA LYS A 118 21.44 10.50 -1.27
C LYS A 118 21.15 10.98 0.16
N GLU A 119 20.32 10.25 0.90
CA GLU A 119 20.07 10.56 2.31
C GLU A 119 21.30 10.26 3.18
N ASP A 120 21.93 9.11 2.99
CA ASP A 120 23.19 8.74 3.66
C ASP A 120 24.30 9.75 3.36
N GLU A 121 24.39 10.24 2.12
CA GLU A 121 25.37 11.26 1.73
C GLU A 121 25.11 12.59 2.45
N LYS A 122 23.85 13.04 2.55
CA LYS A 122 23.48 14.23 3.34
C LYS A 122 23.78 14.06 4.83
N ILE A 123 23.51 12.88 5.37
CA ILE A 123 23.80 12.56 6.77
C ILE A 123 25.31 12.60 7.02
N ASN A 124 26.09 11.96 6.15
CA ASN A 124 27.56 11.98 6.21
C ASN A 124 28.13 13.40 6.05
N GLN A 125 27.54 14.22 5.19
CA GLN A 125 27.94 15.60 5.00
C GLN A 125 27.73 16.42 6.29
N LYS A 126 26.55 16.31 6.91
CA LYS A 126 26.27 16.96 8.20
C LYS A 126 27.25 16.52 9.28
N PHE A 127 27.54 15.23 9.38
CA PHE A 127 28.53 14.72 10.33
C PHE A 127 29.94 15.27 10.08
N ARG A 128 30.36 15.36 8.80
CA ARG A 128 31.66 15.94 8.45
C ARG A 128 31.75 17.41 8.83
N ASP A 129 30.71 18.17 8.57
CA ASP A 129 30.64 19.60 8.89
C ASP A 129 30.69 19.81 10.42
N GLU A 130 30.00 18.97 11.18
CA GLU A 130 30.01 19.02 12.65
C GLU A 130 31.38 18.63 13.24
N ILE A 131 32.04 17.60 12.70
CA ILE A 131 33.41 17.22 13.08
C ILE A 131 34.39 18.35 12.77
N ALA A 132 34.25 19.00 11.61
CA ALA A 132 35.09 20.14 11.24
C ALA A 132 34.90 21.32 12.19
N ALA A 133 33.64 21.62 12.57
CA ALA A 133 33.32 22.65 13.56
C ALA A 133 33.92 22.34 14.95
N ILE A 134 33.83 21.10 15.44
CA ILE A 134 34.42 20.69 16.72
C ILE A 134 35.95 20.82 16.68
N ARG A 135 36.60 20.38 15.59
CA ARG A 135 38.06 20.51 15.42
C ARG A 135 38.50 21.98 15.38
N ALA A 136 37.73 22.85 14.71
CA ALA A 136 37.99 24.28 14.70
C ALA A 136 37.80 24.92 16.10
N MET A 137 36.78 24.49 16.84
CA MET A 137 36.56 24.92 18.23
C MET A 137 37.69 24.48 19.16
N HIS A 138 38.23 23.27 18.98
CA HIS A 138 39.36 22.75 19.77
C HIS A 138 40.71 23.38 19.36
N ALA A 139 40.88 23.78 18.11
CA ALA A 139 42.08 24.49 17.64
C ALA A 139 42.19 25.91 18.25
N ASN A 140 41.06 26.56 18.54
CA ASN A 140 41.03 27.85 19.24
C ASN A 140 41.10 27.72 20.78
N LYS A 141 40.89 26.53 21.34
CA LYS A 141 40.94 26.23 22.78
C LYS A 141 42.23 25.51 23.14
N GLY A 142 43.36 26.08 22.73
CA GLY A 142 44.68 25.48 22.93
C GLY A 142 44.99 25.16 24.40
N GLU A 143 45.26 23.88 24.66
CA GLU A 143 46.16 23.43 25.73
C GLU A 143 46.93 22.19 25.26
N ALA A 144 48.22 22.18 25.58
CA ALA A 144 49.27 21.42 24.93
C ALA A 144 49.37 19.94 25.39
N THR A 145 49.67 19.04 24.44
CA THR A 145 50.39 17.76 24.70
C THR A 145 51.25 17.38 23.47
N PRO A 146 52.44 16.75 23.66
CA PRO A 146 53.50 16.69 22.65
C PRO A 146 53.38 15.52 21.66
N PRO A 147 54.06 15.57 20.49
CA PRO A 147 53.87 14.60 19.40
C PRO A 147 54.78 13.37 19.57
N LEU A 148 54.21 12.17 19.46
CA LEU A 148 55.00 10.96 19.23
C LEU A 148 55.13 10.67 17.73
N LYS A 149 56.40 10.64 17.34
CA LYS A 149 57.10 10.29 16.10
C LYS A 149 56.33 9.43 15.06
N THR A 150 56.43 9.94 13.85
CA THR A 150 56.23 9.31 12.55
C THR A 150 57.16 8.12 12.32
N THR A 151 56.60 6.98 11.89
CA THR A 151 57.28 6.05 10.97
C THR A 151 56.46 5.99 9.69
N ASN A 152 57.11 6.34 8.58
CA ASN A 152 56.55 6.21 7.24
C ASN A 152 56.46 4.73 6.87
N VAL A 153 55.25 4.23 6.64
CA VAL A 153 55.01 3.20 5.63
C VAL A 153 53.88 3.69 4.74
N SER A 154 54.25 3.99 3.51
CA SER A 154 53.37 4.31 2.40
C SER A 154 52.45 3.15 2.05
N SER A 155 51.23 3.50 1.64
CA SER A 155 50.38 2.77 0.70
C SER A 155 49.60 1.56 1.25
N GLY A 156 48.32 1.79 1.56
CA GLY A 156 47.38 0.71 1.84
C GLY A 156 45.98 1.22 2.09
N LYS A 157 45.20 1.35 1.01
CA LYS A 157 43.75 1.55 1.04
C LYS A 157 43.11 0.35 1.76
N GLY A 158 42.66 0.56 2.99
CA GLY A 158 42.10 -0.49 3.83
C GLY A 158 40.99 0.06 4.70
N SER A 159 39.77 -0.32 4.34
CA SER A 159 38.54 -0.12 5.10
C SER A 159 38.73 -0.53 6.55
N THR A 160 38.21 0.31 7.44
CA THR A 160 38.15 0.17 8.89
C THR A 160 37.54 -1.18 9.28
N GLY A 161 38.38 -2.20 9.48
CA GLY A 161 38.05 -3.44 10.14
C GLY A 161 38.24 -3.25 11.64
N GLY A 162 37.14 -3.29 12.39
CA GLY A 162 37.15 -3.19 13.84
C GLY A 162 37.93 -4.34 14.49
N SER A 163 38.82 -3.95 15.40
CA SER A 163 39.30 -4.65 16.59
C SER A 163 38.94 -6.15 16.66
N ASP A 164 39.87 -6.97 16.15
CA ASP A 164 39.96 -8.40 16.41
C ASP A 164 40.45 -8.60 17.84
N ASN A 165 39.53 -8.92 18.75
CA ASN A 165 39.86 -9.47 20.06
C ASN A 165 39.42 -10.94 20.02
N GLY A 166 40.42 -11.83 19.99
CA GLY A 166 40.27 -13.25 19.74
C GLY A 166 39.32 -13.96 20.71
N LEU A 167 38.09 -14.16 20.26
CA LEU A 167 37.23 -15.25 20.73
C LEU A 167 37.13 -16.20 19.55
N ASP A 168 37.69 -17.40 19.71
CA ASP A 168 37.63 -18.47 18.70
C ASP A 168 36.15 -18.71 18.34
N LYS A 169 35.70 -18.16 17.21
CA LYS A 169 34.29 -18.21 16.76
C LYS A 169 33.82 -19.65 16.57
N ASP A 170 34.76 -20.57 16.34
CA ASP A 170 34.59 -22.02 16.24
C ASP A 170 34.20 -22.69 17.57
N LYS A 171 34.35 -21.97 18.68
CA LYS A 171 34.02 -22.44 20.03
C LYS A 171 32.72 -21.84 20.57
N VAL A 172 32.00 -21.04 19.77
CA VAL A 172 30.81 -20.30 20.21
C VAL A 172 29.53 -20.93 19.67
N LEU A 173 28.61 -21.23 20.58
CA LEU A 173 27.25 -21.70 20.31
C LEU A 173 26.26 -20.55 20.48
N LYS A 174 25.33 -20.42 19.54
CA LYS A 174 24.16 -19.56 19.68
C LYS A 174 22.97 -20.40 20.12
N VAL A 175 22.46 -20.11 21.31
CA VAL A 175 21.34 -20.80 21.93
C VAL A 175 20.12 -19.88 21.92
N THR A 176 18.98 -20.35 21.44
CA THR A 176 17.74 -19.55 21.37
C THR A 176 16.58 -20.31 21.98
N TRP A 177 15.74 -19.63 22.76
CA TRP A 177 14.53 -20.19 23.37
C TRP A 177 13.37 -19.21 23.31
N GLU A 178 12.16 -19.73 23.51
CA GLU A 178 10.95 -18.92 23.58
C GLU A 178 10.67 -18.52 25.04
N LYS A 179 10.19 -17.29 25.28
CA LYS A 179 9.85 -16.83 26.64
C LYS A 179 8.43 -17.22 27.04
N VAL A 180 8.11 -18.51 26.99
CA VAL A 180 6.78 -19.05 27.34
C VAL A 180 6.77 -19.73 28.73
N GLY A 181 7.90 -19.71 29.44
CA GLY A 181 8.06 -20.36 30.75
C GLY A 181 9.21 -19.74 31.57
N PRO A 182 9.75 -20.44 32.59
CA PRO A 182 10.84 -19.92 33.41
C PRO A 182 12.03 -19.48 32.54
N ASP A 183 12.52 -18.26 32.78
CA ASP A 183 13.63 -17.71 32.02
C ASP A 183 14.90 -18.55 32.30
N TYR A 184 15.58 -19.01 31.24
CA TYR A 184 16.86 -19.69 31.37
C TYR A 184 17.91 -18.70 31.90
N SER A 185 18.34 -18.93 33.15
CA SER A 185 19.41 -18.18 33.80
C SER A 185 20.78 -18.59 33.24
N PRO A 186 21.81 -17.72 33.33
CA PRO A 186 23.14 -18.04 32.79
C PRO A 186 23.76 -19.24 33.51
N GLU A 187 23.45 -19.43 34.79
CA GLU A 187 23.87 -20.57 35.60
C GLU A 187 23.23 -21.88 35.10
N ARG A 188 21.95 -21.86 34.76
CA ARG A 188 21.24 -23.02 34.22
C ARG A 188 21.76 -23.40 32.83
N LEU A 189 22.03 -22.42 31.98
CA LEU A 189 22.68 -22.68 30.70
C LEU A 189 24.09 -23.25 30.90
N LYS A 190 24.86 -22.72 31.86
CA LYS A 190 26.17 -23.25 32.19
C LYS A 190 26.11 -24.71 32.66
N GLU A 191 25.13 -25.06 33.49
CA GLU A 191 24.91 -26.45 33.95
C GLU A 191 24.54 -27.38 32.78
N LEU A 192 23.61 -26.97 31.92
CA LEU A 192 23.19 -27.75 30.75
C LEU A 192 24.34 -27.99 29.78
N PHE A 193 25.12 -26.95 29.47
CA PHE A 193 26.25 -27.05 28.54
C PHE A 193 27.51 -27.64 29.17
N SER A 194 27.61 -27.65 30.50
CA SER A 194 28.71 -28.34 31.22
C SER A 194 28.71 -29.85 30.97
N SER A 195 27.56 -30.44 30.61
CA SER A 195 27.48 -31.86 30.25
C SER A 195 28.19 -32.19 28.93
N PHE A 196 28.30 -31.20 28.02
CA PHE A 196 28.92 -31.36 26.70
C PHE A 196 30.39 -30.90 26.69
N GLY A 197 30.81 -30.08 27.65
CA GLY A 197 32.21 -29.68 27.82
C GLY A 197 32.37 -28.49 28.76
N LYS A 198 33.63 -28.09 29.03
CA LYS A 198 33.93 -26.93 29.86
C LYS A 198 33.34 -25.67 29.22
N VAL A 199 32.47 -24.96 29.92
CA VAL A 199 31.89 -23.68 29.48
C VAL A 199 32.78 -22.53 30.00
N GLU A 200 33.30 -21.71 29.10
CA GLU A 200 34.16 -20.58 29.43
C GLU A 200 33.36 -19.33 29.77
N ASP A 201 32.33 -19.02 28.97
CA ASP A 201 31.48 -17.85 29.20
C ASP A 201 30.07 -18.03 28.63
N VAL A 202 29.09 -17.35 29.24
CA VAL A 202 27.68 -17.35 28.81
C VAL A 202 27.15 -15.93 28.80
N VAL A 203 26.88 -15.40 27.60
CA VAL A 203 26.35 -14.04 27.40
C VAL A 203 24.89 -14.11 26.95
N ILE A 204 23.97 -13.64 27.79
CA ILE A 204 22.54 -13.60 27.46
C ILE A 204 22.19 -12.29 26.74
N ARG A 205 21.63 -12.40 25.54
CA ARG A 205 21.02 -11.33 24.76
C ARG A 205 19.53 -11.59 24.58
N SER A 206 18.75 -11.25 25.59
CA SER A 206 17.31 -11.53 25.60
C SER A 206 16.52 -10.44 24.87
N THR A 207 15.49 -10.81 24.10
CA THR A 207 14.56 -9.87 23.43
C THR A 207 13.13 -10.02 24.00
N LYS A 208 12.23 -9.09 23.69
CA LYS A 208 10.84 -9.07 24.25
C LYS A 208 10.04 -10.34 23.95
N LYS A 209 10.37 -11.08 22.88
CA LYS A 209 9.61 -12.28 22.44
C LYS A 209 10.42 -13.58 22.56
N ARG A 210 11.75 -13.52 22.54
CA ARG A 210 12.64 -14.71 22.56
C ARG A 210 13.90 -14.43 23.37
N GLY A 211 14.37 -15.43 24.12
CA GLY A 211 15.69 -15.40 24.73
C GLY A 211 16.74 -15.89 23.76
N SER A 212 17.89 -15.21 23.69
CA SER A 212 19.07 -15.74 23.00
C SER A 212 20.29 -15.62 23.90
N ALA A 213 21.20 -16.58 23.84
CA ALA A 213 22.46 -16.56 24.53
C ALA A 213 23.59 -17.03 23.61
N LEU A 214 24.78 -16.51 23.84
CA LEU A 214 26.02 -16.99 23.26
C LEU A 214 26.77 -17.75 24.34
N VAL A 215 27.07 -19.01 24.09
CA VAL A 215 27.82 -19.89 24.99
C VAL A 215 29.18 -20.15 24.37
N VAL A 216 30.25 -19.73 25.05
CA VAL A 216 31.63 -19.99 24.65
C VAL A 216 32.08 -21.28 25.32
N MET A 217 32.37 -22.30 24.51
CA MET A 217 32.86 -23.60 24.97
C MET A 217 34.38 -23.63 24.98
N GLY A 218 35.01 -24.41 25.86
CA GLY A 218 36.47 -24.57 25.91
C GLY A 218 37.02 -25.50 24.82
N SER A 219 36.16 -26.26 24.13
CA SER A 219 36.54 -27.20 23.08
C SER A 219 35.58 -27.15 21.89
N ARG A 220 36.13 -27.30 20.68
CA ARG A 220 35.35 -27.42 19.43
C ARG A 220 34.52 -28.70 19.38
N ASP A 221 35.00 -29.77 19.98
CA ASP A 221 34.28 -31.06 20.04
C ASP A 221 32.97 -30.94 20.85
N ALA A 222 33.02 -30.14 21.93
CA ALA A 222 31.85 -29.84 22.76
C ALA A 222 30.76 -29.05 22.00
N VAL A 223 31.15 -28.20 21.05
CA VAL A 223 30.23 -27.45 20.17
C VAL A 223 29.48 -28.41 19.24
N VAL A 224 30.18 -29.40 18.67
CA VAL A 224 29.58 -30.40 17.78
C VAL A 224 28.63 -31.31 18.55
N ALA A 225 29.05 -31.80 19.73
CA ALA A 225 28.22 -32.64 20.60
C ALA A 225 26.93 -31.93 21.07
N ALA A 226 27.04 -30.65 21.44
CA ALA A 226 25.90 -29.84 21.86
C ALA A 226 24.94 -29.47 20.72
N THR A 227 25.44 -29.37 19.47
CA THR A 227 24.60 -29.13 18.29
C THR A 227 23.81 -30.38 17.89
N GLY A 228 24.38 -31.57 18.10
CA GLY A 228 23.75 -32.86 17.78
C GLY A 228 22.70 -33.34 18.80
N THR A 229 22.56 -32.66 19.94
CA THR A 229 21.71 -33.10 21.05
C THR A 229 20.67 -32.05 21.39
N THR A 230 19.39 -32.42 21.42
CA THR A 230 18.31 -31.52 21.84
C THR A 230 18.44 -31.22 23.33
N CYS A 231 18.78 -29.99 23.69
CA CYS A 231 18.86 -29.54 25.08
C CYS A 231 17.68 -28.61 25.43
N GLY A 232 17.36 -28.51 26.72
CA GLY A 232 16.23 -27.70 27.23
C GLY A 232 15.22 -28.51 28.02
N ASP A 233 14.28 -27.81 28.65
CA ASP A 233 13.16 -28.41 29.36
C ASP A 233 12.12 -28.96 28.37
N LEU A 234 11.45 -30.06 28.72
CA LEU A 234 10.45 -30.75 27.88
C LEU A 234 9.31 -29.85 27.39
N SER A 235 9.04 -28.75 28.11
CA SER A 235 8.03 -27.75 27.75
C SER A 235 8.55 -26.60 26.89
N ASN A 236 9.87 -26.45 26.72
CA ASN A 236 10.49 -25.35 25.97
C ASN A 236 11.90 -25.73 25.48
N PRO A 237 12.02 -26.43 24.35
CA PRO A 237 13.31 -26.91 23.85
C PRO A 237 14.21 -25.74 23.42
N LEU A 238 15.51 -25.85 23.72
CA LEU A 238 16.53 -24.90 23.28
C LEU A 238 16.96 -25.23 21.85
N LEU A 239 17.06 -24.21 21.00
CA LEU A 239 17.65 -24.31 19.67
C LEU A 239 19.12 -23.92 19.74
N VAL A 240 20.01 -24.87 19.53
CA VAL A 240 21.47 -24.68 19.54
C VAL A 240 21.99 -24.69 18.11
N VAL A 241 22.65 -23.61 17.71
CA VAL A 241 23.25 -23.47 16.37
C VAL A 241 24.69 -22.98 16.51
N PRO A 242 25.68 -23.66 15.90
CA PRO A 242 27.06 -23.18 15.89
C PRO A 242 27.16 -21.87 15.10
N LEU A 243 27.95 -20.92 15.60
CA LEU A 243 28.05 -19.59 14.99
C LEU A 243 28.73 -19.61 13.60
N GLN A 244 29.53 -20.65 13.32
CA GLN A 244 30.05 -20.95 11.99
C GLN A 244 29.83 -22.44 11.66
N PRO A 245 29.17 -22.79 10.53
CA PRO A 245 28.99 -24.18 10.13
C PRO A 245 30.31 -24.71 9.57
N THR A 246 31.01 -25.55 10.34
CA THR A 246 32.11 -26.35 9.78
C THR A 246 31.56 -27.70 9.35
N VAL A 247 31.61 -27.94 8.03
CA VAL A 247 31.14 -29.10 7.25
C VAL A 247 29.71 -28.96 6.73
N ALA A 248 29.62 -28.65 5.43
CA ALA A 248 28.42 -28.79 4.62
C ALA A 248 28.06 -30.28 4.52
N THR A 249 27.13 -30.73 5.36
CA THR A 249 26.42 -31.98 5.09
C THR A 249 25.27 -31.66 4.15
N GLU A 250 25.39 -32.18 2.93
CA GLU A 250 24.41 -32.07 1.87
C GLU A 250 23.04 -32.58 2.33
N PHE A 251 22.11 -31.67 2.60
CA PHE A 251 20.69 -31.99 2.52
C PHE A 251 20.28 -31.81 1.05
N SER A 252 20.17 -32.95 0.36
CA SER A 252 19.59 -33.06 -0.97
C SER A 252 18.22 -32.37 -0.99
N SER A 253 18.15 -31.25 -1.70
CA SER A 253 16.91 -30.54 -1.97
C SER A 253 16.03 -31.44 -2.85
N PHE A 254 14.89 -31.88 -2.31
CA PHE A 254 13.81 -32.47 -3.07
C PHE A 254 13.45 -31.57 -4.26
N GLN A 255 13.83 -31.97 -5.48
CA GLN A 255 13.35 -31.35 -6.70
C GLN A 255 11.90 -31.79 -6.90
N LYS A 256 10.97 -30.84 -6.80
CA LYS A 256 9.60 -31.00 -7.30
C LYS A 256 9.65 -30.96 -8.83
N PRO A 257 8.97 -31.86 -9.57
CA PRO A 257 8.99 -31.85 -11.02
C PRO A 257 8.28 -30.60 -11.55
N VAL A 258 8.94 -29.85 -12.43
CA VAL A 258 8.32 -28.77 -13.20
C VAL A 258 7.58 -29.41 -14.37
N GLU A 259 6.29 -29.61 -14.19
CA GLU A 259 5.34 -29.92 -15.25
C GLU A 259 5.13 -28.65 -16.09
N LYS A 260 5.43 -28.73 -17.39
CA LYS A 260 5.23 -27.61 -18.33
C LYS A 260 3.77 -27.57 -18.75
N ASP A 261 3.00 -26.68 -18.14
CA ASP A 261 1.67 -26.32 -18.65
C ASP A 261 1.78 -25.44 -19.91
N PRO A 262 1.04 -25.75 -20.99
CA PRO A 262 0.98 -24.94 -22.20
C PRO A 262 -0.08 -23.84 -22.04
N MET A 263 0.21 -22.81 -21.22
CA MET A 263 -0.72 -21.70 -20.97
C MET A 263 -0.18 -20.31 -21.32
N ASP A 264 0.77 -20.23 -22.27
CA ASP A 264 1.35 -18.95 -22.72
C ASP A 264 0.76 -18.39 -24.04
N LYS A 265 -0.46 -18.82 -24.43
CA LYS A 265 -1.09 -18.36 -25.70
C LYS A 265 -2.55 -17.92 -25.60
N ILE A 266 -3.00 -17.35 -24.47
CA ILE A 266 -4.41 -16.95 -24.31
C ILE A 266 -4.64 -15.50 -23.85
N VAL A 267 -3.62 -14.64 -23.80
CA VAL A 267 -3.82 -13.20 -23.53
C VAL A 267 -3.24 -12.38 -24.69
N GLY A 268 -4.11 -11.83 -25.55
CA GLY A 268 -3.72 -10.82 -26.55
C GLY A 268 -4.32 -10.98 -27.95
N LYS A 269 -4.87 -12.14 -28.31
CA LYS A 269 -5.33 -12.41 -29.68
C LYS A 269 -6.52 -11.57 -30.15
N GLY A 270 -7.28 -10.96 -29.24
CA GLY A 270 -8.45 -10.14 -29.57
C GLY A 270 -8.17 -8.65 -29.83
N TYR A 271 -6.96 -8.17 -29.49
CA TYR A 271 -6.60 -6.74 -29.62
C TYR A 271 -5.76 -6.44 -30.86
N GLN A 272 -5.08 -7.43 -31.43
CA GLN A 272 -4.22 -7.26 -32.62
C GLN A 272 -5.02 -6.83 -33.86
N ASP A 273 -6.20 -7.42 -34.09
CA ASP A 273 -7.04 -7.06 -35.24
C ASP A 273 -7.54 -5.60 -35.16
N TYR A 274 -7.75 -5.09 -33.94
CA TYR A 274 -8.16 -3.71 -33.71
C TYR A 274 -6.98 -2.74 -33.88
N GLU A 275 -5.81 -3.11 -33.38
CA GLU A 275 -4.57 -2.35 -33.58
C GLU A 275 -4.22 -2.21 -35.07
N ASP A 276 -4.33 -3.29 -35.84
CA ASP A 276 -4.11 -3.29 -37.29
C ASP A 276 -5.13 -2.41 -38.03
N LEU A 277 -6.40 -2.44 -37.62
CA LEU A 277 -7.45 -1.58 -38.17
C LEU A 277 -7.15 -0.09 -37.92
N VAL A 278 -6.71 0.25 -36.71
CA VAL A 278 -6.35 1.62 -36.32
C VAL A 278 -5.13 2.11 -37.10
N MET A 279 -4.09 1.28 -37.21
CA MET A 279 -2.87 1.61 -37.98
C MET A 279 -3.18 1.84 -39.46
N LYS A 280 -4.02 1.00 -40.06
CA LYS A 280 -4.46 1.16 -41.46
C LYS A 280 -5.26 2.44 -41.69
N LYS A 281 -6.08 2.83 -40.70
CA LYS A 281 -6.83 4.10 -40.75
C LYS A 281 -5.89 5.31 -40.66
N LEU A 282 -4.87 5.25 -39.81
CA LEU A 282 -3.87 6.30 -39.65
C LEU A 282 -3.02 6.48 -40.91
N GLN A 283 -2.58 5.37 -41.53
CA GLN A 283 -1.82 5.38 -42.78
C GLN A 283 -2.62 5.96 -43.95
N ARG A 284 -3.91 5.59 -44.08
CA ARG A 284 -4.80 6.18 -45.11
C ARG A 284 -5.03 7.67 -44.89
N ALA A 285 -5.17 8.10 -43.64
CA ALA A 285 -5.29 9.52 -43.31
C ALA A 285 -4.01 10.30 -43.65
N ALA A 286 -2.84 9.71 -43.43
CA ALA A 286 -1.56 10.31 -43.79
C ALA A 286 -1.36 10.41 -45.32
N GLN A 287 -1.78 9.39 -46.07
CA GLN A 287 -1.70 9.40 -47.54
C GLN A 287 -2.65 10.41 -48.18
N LYS A 288 -3.83 10.66 -47.60
CA LYS A 288 -4.76 11.69 -48.07
C LYS A 288 -4.32 13.13 -47.76
N ARG A 289 -3.28 13.31 -46.94
CA ARG A 289 -2.73 14.62 -46.55
C ARG A 289 -1.48 15.01 -47.37
N LYS A 290 -1.04 14.15 -48.29
CA LYS A 290 -0.07 14.47 -49.34
C LYS A 290 -0.80 14.63 -50.66
#